data_AF-A0A091FDH4-F1
#
_entry.id   AF-A0A091FDH4-F1
#
_cell.length_a   1.000
_cell.length_b   1.000
_cell.length_c   1.000
_cell.angle_alpha   90.00
_cell.angle_beta   90.00
_cell.angle_gamma   90.00
#
_symmetry.space_group_name_H-M   'P 1'
#
loop_
_entity.id
_entity.type
_entity.pdbx_description
1 polymer ?
#
loop_
_entity_poly.entity_id
_entity_poly.type
_entity_poly.pdbx_seq_one_letter_code
_entity_poly.pdbx_strand_id
1 'polypeptide(L)' 'KIWDIGGQPRFRSMWERYCRGVNAIVYMVDAADRDKIEASRNELHNLLDKPQLQGIPV' A
#
# COMPACT_ATOMS: atom_id res chain seq x y z
N LYS A 1 0.81 -10.97 13.36
CA LYS A 1 0.96 -9.57 13.83
C LYS A 1 0.33 -8.68 12.78
N ILE A 2 -0.29 -7.57 13.17
CA ILE A 2 -0.98 -6.66 12.25
C ILE A 2 -0.41 -5.26 12.47
N TRP A 3 -0.19 -4.53 11.39
CA TRP A 3 0.23 -3.13 11.40
C TRP A 3 -0.82 -2.31 10.65
N ASP A 4 -1.35 -1.28 11.30
CA ASP A 4 -2.19 -0.28 10.65
C ASP A 4 -1.34 0.95 10.31
N ILE A 5 -1.44 1.43 9.07
CA ILE A 5 -0.56 2.47 8.54
C ILE A 5 -1.40 3.51 7.80
N GLY A 6 -1.21 4.78 8.16
CA GLY A 6 -1.97 5.88 7.57
C GLY A 6 -1.68 6.07 6.07
N GLY A 7 -2.74 6.40 5.32
CA GLY A 7 -2.66 6.65 3.88
C GLY A 7 -2.30 8.08 3.45
N GLN A 8 -2.10 8.99 4.42
CA GLN A 8 -1.71 10.38 4.15
C GLN A 8 -0.32 10.43 3.49
N PRO A 9 -0.06 11.35 2.54
CA PRO A 9 1.21 11.40 1.80
C PRO A 9 2.47 11.36 2.67
N ARG A 10 2.45 12.05 3.82
CA ARG A 10 3.57 12.07 4.78
C ARG A 10 3.95 10.71 5.37
N PHE A 11 3.04 9.74 5.35
CA PHE A 11 3.25 8.41 5.94
C PHE A 11 3.59 7.34 4.89
N ARG A 12 3.38 7.61 3.59
CA ARG A 12 3.57 6.63 2.51
C ARG A 12 5.02 6.15 2.38
N SER A 13 5.99 6.99 2.73
CA SER A 13 7.41 6.62 2.75
C SER A 13 7.73 5.47 3.71
N MET A 14 6.88 5.22 4.72
CA MET A 14 7.08 4.14 5.67
C MET A 14 6.46 2.80 5.24
N TRP A 15 5.56 2.78 4.24
CA TRP A 15 4.83 1.58 3.83
C TRP A 15 5.77 0.42 3.53
N GLU A 16 6.83 0.66 2.76
CA GLU A 16 7.85 -0.34 2.40
C GLU A 16 8.44 -1.04 3.63
N ARG A 17 8.73 -0.28 4.70
CA ARG A 17 9.33 -0.80 5.93
C ARG A 17 8.40 -1.75 6.68
N TYR A 18 7.09 -1.47 6.68
CA TYR A 18 6.10 -2.25 7.42
C TYR A 18 5.52 -3.41 6.60
N CYS A 19 5.50 -3.30 5.27
CA CYS A 19 5.06 -4.36 4.38
C CYS A 19 6.13 -5.43 4.13
N ARG A 20 7.40 -5.16 4.44
CA ARG A 20 8.47 -6.14 4.24
C ARG A 20 8.30 -7.37 5.15
N GLY A 21 8.30 -8.56 4.53
CA GLY A 21 8.27 -9.83 5.24
C GLY A 21 6.92 -10.17 5.90
N VAL A 22 5.85 -9.48 5.52
CA VAL A 22 4.48 -9.85 5.93
C VAL A 22 3.95 -11.01 5.10
N ASN A 23 2.94 -11.71 5.63
CA ASN A 23 2.28 -12.81 4.90
C ASN A 23 1.30 -12.30 3.83
N ALA A 24 0.73 -11.11 4.03
CA ALA A 24 -0.20 -10.46 3.10
C ALA A 24 -0.26 -8.96 3.40
N ILE A 25 -0.61 -8.17 2.40
CA ILE A 25 -0.89 -6.73 2.49
C ILE A 25 -2.38 -6.55 2.26
N VAL A 26 -3.06 -5.77 3.09
CA VAL A 26 -4.46 -5.40 2.85
C VAL A 26 -4.50 -3.93 2.46
N TYR A 27 -4.86 -3.65 1.21
CA TYR A 27 -4.92 -2.30 0.69
C TYR A 27 -6.38 -1.85 0.54
N MET A 28 -6.74 -0.75 1.21
CA MET A 28 -8.12 -0.24 1.20
C MET A 28 -8.24 0.96 0.27
N VAL A 29 -9.28 0.96 -0.56
CA VAL A 29 -9.63 2.05 -1.47
C VAL A 29 -11.04 2.51 -1.14
N ASP A 30 -11.24 3.82 -1.04
CA ASP A 30 -12.58 4.39 -0.95
C ASP A 30 -13.23 4.37 -2.34
N ALA A 31 -14.18 3.45 -2.54
CA ALA A 31 -14.88 3.29 -3.82
C ALA A 31 -15.88 4.43 -4.12
N ALA A 32 -16.24 5.24 -3.12
CA ALA A 32 -17.14 6.37 -3.30
C ALA A 32 -16.40 7.61 -3.82
N ASP A 33 -15.11 7.76 -3.51
CA ASP A 33 -14.27 8.89 -3.93
C ASP A 33 -13.53 8.58 -5.25
N ARG A 34 -14.26 8.70 -6.36
CA ARG A 34 -13.76 8.35 -7.70
C ARG A 34 -12.56 9.17 -8.15
N ASP A 35 -12.44 10.42 -7.69
CA ASP A 35 -11.32 11.31 -8.03
C ASP A 35 -9.99 10.80 -7.47
N LYS A 36 -10.03 10.00 -6.39
CA LYS A 36 -8.84 9.41 -5.77
C LYS A 36 -8.47 8.03 -6.30
N ILE A 37 -9.30 7.39 -7.12
CA ILE A 37 -9.05 6.03 -7.63
C ILE A 37 -7.73 5.97 -8.41
N GLU A 38 -7.50 6.92 -9.32
CA GLU A 38 -6.27 6.91 -10.13
C GLU A 38 -5.02 7.15 -9.28
N ALA A 39 -5.09 8.06 -8.30
CA ALA A 39 -4.00 8.27 -7.37
C ALA A 39 -3.73 7.02 -6.53
N SER A 40 -4.77 6.36 -6.03
CA SER A 40 -4.67 5.13 -5.24
C SER A 40 -4.06 3.97 -6.05
N ARG A 41 -4.48 3.81 -7.31
CA ARG A 41 -3.89 2.86 -8.26
C ARG A 41 -2.38 3.08 -8.41
N ASN A 42 -1.97 4.32 -8.69
CA ASN A 42 -0.55 4.65 -8.88
C ASN A 42 0.27 4.39 -7.61
N GLU A 43 -0.24 4.75 -6.44
CA GLU A 43 0.43 4.49 -5.15
C GLU A 43 0.56 2.99 -4.85
N LEU A 44 -0.47 2.19 -5.15
CA LEU A 44 -0.41 0.75 -5.00
C LEU A 44 0.65 0.13 -5.92
N HIS A 45 0.65 0.49 -7.21
CA HIS A 45 1.65 -0.03 -8.14
C HIS A 45 3.09 0.37 -7.74
N ASN A 46 3.30 1.63 -7.34
CA ASN A 46 4.60 2.10 -6.84
C ASN A 46 5.08 1.32 -5.61
N LEU A 47 4.15 0.87 -4.74
CA LEU A 47 4.45 0.02 -3.60
C LEU A 47 4.82 -1.40 -4.05
N LEU A 48 4.05 -2.00 -4.97
CA LEU A 48 4.26 -3.38 -5.41
C LEU A 48 5.47 -3.55 -6.34
N ASP A 49 5.94 -2.48 -6.98
CA ASP A 49 7.18 -2.46 -7.75
C ASP A 49 8.44 -2.60 -6.86
N LYS A 50 8.29 -2.52 -5.53
CA LYS A 50 9.42 -2.71 -4.60
C LYS A 50 9.87 -4.18 -4.61
N PRO A 51 11.15 -4.49 -4.92
CA PRO A 51 11.63 -5.87 -4.99
C PRO A 51 11.41 -6.67 -3.69
N GLN A 52 11.45 -5.99 -2.54
CA GLN A 52 11.25 -6.59 -1.22
C GLN A 52 9.81 -7.07 -0.96
N LEU A 53 8.84 -6.63 -1.78
CA LEU A 53 7.43 -6.98 -1.65
C LEU A 53 6.96 -7.97 -2.72
N GLN A 54 7.84 -8.38 -3.64
CA GLN A 54 7.53 -9.38 -4.64
C GLN A 54 7.09 -10.71 -4.00
N GLY A 55 6.02 -11.28 -4.53
CA GLY A 55 5.45 -12.54 -4.05
C GLY A 55 4.59 -12.42 -2.78
N ILE A 56 4.43 -11.22 -2.21
CA ILE A 56 3.50 -10.99 -1.11
C ILE A 56 2.11 -10.74 -1.71
N PRO A 57 1.07 -11.50 -1.31
CA PRO A 57 -0.29 -11.29 -1.80
C PRO A 57 -0.88 -9.97 -1.28
N VAL A 58 -1.71 -9.33 -2.13
CA VAL A 58 -2.50 -8.12 -1.89
C VAL A 58 -3.97 -8.43 -2.11
#